data_AF-A0A0C3PPV9-F1
#
_entry.id   AF-A0A0C3PPV9-F1
#
_cell.length_a   1.000
_cell.length_b   1.000
_cell.length_c   1.000
_cell.angle_alpha   90.00
_cell.angle_beta   90.00
_cell.angle_gamma   90.00
#
_symmetry.space_group_name_H-M   'P 1'
#
loop_
_entity.id
_entity.type
_entity.pdbx_description
1 polymer ?
#
loop_
_entity_poly.entity_id
_entity_poly.type
_entity_poly.pdbx_seq_one_letter_code
_entity_poly.pdbx_strand_id
1 'polypeptide(L)'
;LTIVDVTGVHFIVVNWCECENAEAQYIQLLRAKLFPSTFEKPSTTFTFVVLDDFLRDNLECGMSGMNYYSKLCWITSSVFPHLIPDRYCELLRVVWKWRYLKLLKWNGFCRTTRSAEKGGLALFCAACPQPGINV
;
A
#
# COMPACT_ATOMS: atom_id res chain seq x y z
N LEU A 1 -3.44 -0.69 -17.66
CA LEU A 1 -3.07 -0.83 -16.23
C LEU A 1 -4.12 -0.11 -15.41
N THR A 2 -4.66 -0.74 -14.37
CA THR A 2 -5.56 -0.07 -13.42
C THR A 2 -4.71 0.67 -12.39
N ILE A 3 -4.89 1.97 -12.24
CA ILE A 3 -4.18 2.80 -11.27
C ILE A 3 -5.20 3.36 -10.30
N VAL A 4 -5.07 2.99 -9.02
CA VAL A 4 -5.92 3.51 -7.95
C VAL A 4 -5.18 4.65 -7.27
N ASP A 5 -5.81 5.82 -7.23
CA ASP A 5 -5.29 7.05 -6.63
C ASP A 5 -6.36 7.68 -5.71
N VAL A 6 -5.97 8.68 -4.90
CA VAL A 6 -6.93 9.47 -4.10
C VAL A 6 -7.98 10.17 -4.96
N THR A 7 -7.67 10.43 -6.23
CA THR A 7 -8.60 10.98 -7.22
C THR A 7 -9.53 9.94 -7.86
N GLY A 8 -9.42 8.66 -7.49
CA GLY A 8 -10.27 7.58 -8.00
C GLY A 8 -9.51 6.47 -8.73
N VAL A 9 -10.24 5.67 -9.51
CA VAL A 9 -9.72 4.52 -10.25
C VAL A 9 -9.58 4.87 -11.72
N HIS A 10 -8.35 4.77 -12.23
CA HIS A 10 -7.97 5.18 -13.58
C HIS A 10 -7.52 4.00 -14.43
N PHE A 11 -7.88 3.98 -15.71
CA PHE A 11 -7.40 3.00 -16.68
C PHE A 11 -6.40 3.68 -17.63
N ILE A 12 -5.12 3.36 -17.46
CA ILE A 12 -4.04 4.01 -18.21
C ILE A 12 -3.23 2.95 -18.97
N VAL A 13 -2.90 3.24 -20.23
CA VAL A 13 -1.96 2.44 -21.01
C VAL A 13 -0.55 2.84 -20.60
N VAL A 14 0.25 1.86 -20.18
CA VAL A 14 1.62 2.07 -19.73
C VAL A 14 2.54 1.42 -20.76
N ASN A 15 3.49 2.21 -21.26
CA ASN A 15 4.56 1.73 -22.12
C ASN A 15 5.77 1.40 -21.23
N TRP A 16 6.23 0.16 -21.30
CA TRP A 16 7.37 -0.31 -20.53
C TRP A 16 8.68 0.11 -21.18
N CYS A 17 9.69 0.39 -20.36
CA CYS A 17 11.04 0.53 -20.87
C CYS A 17 11.58 -0.87 -21.24
N GLU A 18 12.04 -1.02 -22.48
CA GLU A 18 12.60 -2.27 -23.04
C GLU A 18 14.07 -2.11 -23.47
N CYS A 19 14.77 -1.08 -22.96
CA CYS A 19 16.22 -0.94 -23.18
C CYS A 19 17.00 -2.15 -22.64
N GLU A 20 18.22 -2.40 -23.14
CA GLU A 20 19.04 -3.55 -22.71
C GLU A 20 19.29 -3.62 -21.19
N ASN A 21 19.39 -2.46 -20.54
CA ASN A 21 19.53 -2.34 -19.08
C ASN A 21 18.20 -2.02 -18.37
N ALA A 22 17.06 -2.34 -19.01
CA ALA A 22 15.75 -2.09 -18.41
C ALA A 22 15.56 -2.93 -17.15
N GLU A 23 15.10 -2.27 -16.09
CA GLU A 23 14.73 -2.95 -14.86
C GLU A 23 13.42 -3.72 -15.03
N ALA A 24 13.18 -4.68 -14.13
CA ALA A 24 11.91 -5.39 -14.07
C ALA A 24 10.72 -4.42 -13.96
N GLN A 25 9.59 -4.77 -14.58
CA GLN A 25 8.39 -3.93 -14.66
C GLN A 25 7.92 -3.38 -13.30
N TYR A 26 7.94 -4.21 -12.26
CA TYR A 26 7.55 -3.77 -10.92
C TYR A 26 8.48 -2.70 -10.33
N ILE A 27 9.77 -2.70 -10.69
CA ILE A 27 10.73 -1.67 -10.26
C ILE A 27 10.45 -0.37 -11.01
N GLN A 28 10.16 -0.44 -12.31
CA GLN A 28 9.75 0.73 -13.11
C GLN A 28 8.51 1.40 -12.49
N LEU A 29 7.52 0.60 -12.07
CA LEU A 29 6.33 1.10 -11.36
C LEU A 29 6.68 1.75 -10.02
N LEU A 30 7.50 1.10 -9.19
CA LEU A 30 7.89 1.62 -7.88
C LEU A 30 8.65 2.96 -8.01
N ARG A 31 9.51 3.10 -9.03
CA ARG A 31 10.17 4.37 -9.37
C ARG A 31 9.17 5.45 -9.76
N ALA A 32 8.09 5.09 -10.44
CA ALA A 32 6.97 5.97 -10.75
C ALA A 32 6.00 6.21 -9.56
N LYS A 33 6.35 5.76 -8.34
CA LYS A 33 5.50 5.84 -7.12
C LYS A 33 4.19 5.07 -7.24
N LEU A 34 4.20 4.02 -8.04
CA LEU A 34 3.10 3.08 -8.21
C LEU A 34 3.47 1.76 -7.53
N PHE A 35 2.70 1.37 -6.52
CA PHE A 35 2.87 0.11 -5.83
C PHE A 35 2.03 -0.98 -6.51
N PRO A 36 2.65 -2.01 -7.11
CA PRO A 36 1.90 -3.07 -7.77
C PRO A 36 1.27 -4.05 -6.79
N SER A 37 0.05 -4.50 -7.09
CA SER A 37 -0.63 -5.55 -6.32
C SER A 37 0.08 -6.91 -6.45
N THR A 38 0.58 -7.20 -7.66
CA THR A 38 1.32 -8.40 -8.05
C THR A 38 2.62 -8.03 -8.76
N PHE A 39 3.69 -8.79 -8.51
CA PHE A 39 5.03 -8.44 -9.01
C PHE A 39 5.37 -9.07 -10.38
N GLU A 40 4.80 -10.24 -10.69
CA GLU A 40 5.08 -10.96 -11.95
C GLU A 40 4.40 -10.30 -13.15
N LYS A 41 3.11 -10.00 -13.04
CA LYS A 41 2.32 -9.34 -14.08
C LYS A 41 1.38 -8.33 -13.43
N PRO A 42 1.82 -7.07 -13.26
CA PRO A 42 1.02 -6.05 -12.60
C PRO A 42 -0.16 -5.64 -13.49
N SER A 43 -1.37 -5.96 -13.06
CA SER A 43 -2.62 -5.50 -13.69
C SER A 43 -3.25 -4.31 -12.95
N THR A 44 -3.02 -4.24 -11.63
CA THR A 44 -3.47 -3.15 -10.74
C THR A 44 -2.29 -2.61 -9.95
N THR A 45 -2.25 -1.28 -9.83
CA THR A 45 -1.29 -0.54 -9.01
C THR A 45 -1.99 0.51 -8.18
N PHE A 46 -1.40 0.85 -7.05
CA PHE A 46 -1.88 1.88 -6.12
C PHE A 46 -0.82 2.97 -6.01
N THR A 47 -1.20 4.24 -6.08
CA THR A 47 -0.25 5.32 -5.84
C THR A 47 0.21 5.30 -4.37
N PHE A 48 1.44 5.74 -4.10
CA PHE A 48 1.88 5.86 -2.70
C PHE A 48 0.97 6.82 -1.91
N VAL A 49 0.38 7.80 -2.60
CA VAL A 49 -0.54 8.78 -2.02
C VAL A 49 -1.81 8.10 -1.51
N VAL A 50 -2.47 7.24 -2.30
CA VAL A 50 -3.69 6.55 -1.83
C VAL A 50 -3.41 5.58 -0.68
N LEU A 51 -2.21 4.98 -0.65
CA LEU A 51 -1.82 4.11 0.45
C LEU A 51 -1.59 4.89 1.75
N ASP A 52 -0.94 6.06 1.66
CA ASP A 52 -0.74 6.92 2.82
C ASP A 52 -2.06 7.57 3.30
N ASP A 53 -2.95 7.94 2.38
CA ASP A 53 -4.30 8.43 2.67
C ASP A 53 -5.15 7.35 3.36
N PHE A 54 -5.15 6.11 2.85
CA PHE A 54 -5.81 4.98 3.50
C PHE A 54 -5.34 4.77 4.93
N LEU A 55 -4.03 4.80 5.17
CA LEU A 55 -3.49 4.61 6.53
C LEU A 55 -3.93 5.73 7.47
N ARG A 56 -4.03 6.97 6.98
CA ARG A 56 -4.51 8.10 7.76
C ARG A 56 -6.00 7.99 8.08
N ASP A 57 -6.85 7.72 7.08
CA ASP A 57 -8.30 7.55 7.27
C ASP A 57 -8.62 6.37 8.19
N ASN A 58 -7.84 5.28 8.10
CA ASN A 58 -8.01 4.14 8.99
C ASN A 58 -7.63 4.47 10.44
N LEU A 59 -6.60 5.29 10.66
CA LEU A 59 -6.13 5.68 11.99
C LEU A 59 -7.05 6.74 12.63
N GLU A 60 -7.32 7.83 11.92
CA GLU A 60 -8.02 9.00 12.46
C GLU A 60 -9.53 8.82 12.50
N CYS A 61 -10.10 8.22 11.44
CA CYS A 61 -11.55 8.11 11.28
C CYS A 61 -12.09 6.70 11.57
N GLY A 62 -11.22 5.74 11.89
CA GLY A 62 -11.61 4.34 12.06
C GLY A 62 -12.22 3.73 10.79
N MET A 63 -11.92 4.31 9.61
CA MET A 63 -12.56 3.92 8.37
C MET A 63 -12.15 2.49 7.98
N SER A 64 -13.13 1.63 7.71
CA SER A 64 -12.87 0.27 7.23
C SER A 64 -12.32 0.29 5.80
N GLY A 65 -11.60 -0.76 5.41
CA GLY A 65 -11.13 -0.93 4.04
C GLY A 65 -12.25 -0.85 3.00
N MET A 66 -13.41 -1.45 3.32
CA MET A 66 -14.58 -1.45 2.43
C MET A 66 -15.14 -0.05 2.25
N ASN A 67 -15.27 0.72 3.33
CA ASN A 67 -15.79 2.09 3.28
C ASN A 67 -14.83 2.99 2.50
N TYR A 68 -13.52 2.82 2.70
CA TYR A 68 -12.51 3.56 1.97
C TYR A 68 -12.53 3.23 0.47
N TYR A 69 -12.63 1.96 0.10
CA TYR A 69 -12.74 1.60 -1.32
C TYR A 69 -14.04 2.13 -1.94
N SER A 70 -15.14 2.08 -1.19
CA SER A 70 -16.41 2.66 -1.60
C SER A 70 -16.30 4.17 -1.84
N LYS A 71 -15.60 4.90 -0.95
CA LYS A 71 -15.27 6.33 -1.13
C LYS A 71 -14.55 6.56 -2.46
N LEU A 72 -13.55 5.73 -2.79
CA LEU A 72 -12.84 5.83 -4.08
C LEU A 72 -13.76 5.60 -5.29
N CYS A 73 -14.68 4.63 -5.21
CA CYS A 73 -15.67 4.41 -6.28
C CYS A 73 -16.57 5.64 -6.50
N TRP A 74 -17.04 6.26 -5.42
CA TRP A 74 -17.84 7.48 -5.47
C TRP A 74 -17.07 8.69 -6.01
N ILE A 75 -15.78 8.83 -5.66
CA ILE A 75 -14.90 9.86 -6.23
C ILE A 75 -14.71 9.63 -7.73
N THR A 76 -14.56 8.38 -8.16
CA THR A 76 -14.35 8.03 -9.57
C THR A 76 -15.58 8.31 -10.43
N SER A 77 -16.77 7.95 -9.93
CA SER A 77 -18.04 8.22 -10.59
C SER A 77 -19.13 8.38 -9.56
N SER A 78 -19.62 9.62 -9.41
CA SER A 78 -20.74 9.92 -8.51
C SER A 78 -22.09 9.40 -9.05
N VAL A 79 -22.19 9.16 -10.36
CA VAL A 79 -23.42 8.69 -11.00
C VAL A 79 -23.52 7.16 -10.99
N PHE A 80 -22.40 6.47 -11.25
CA PHE A 80 -22.35 5.02 -11.39
C PHE A 80 -21.17 4.39 -10.62
N PRO A 81 -21.13 4.51 -9.29
CA PRO A 81 -20.02 3.98 -8.48
C PRO A 81 -19.92 2.45 -8.52
N HIS A 82 -21.03 1.76 -8.75
CA HIS A 82 -21.10 0.30 -8.84
C HIS A 82 -20.49 -0.27 -10.13
N LEU A 83 -20.24 0.56 -11.15
CA LEU A 83 -19.57 0.13 -12.38
C LEU A 83 -18.03 0.14 -12.26
N ILE A 84 -17.50 0.74 -11.19
CA ILE A 84 -16.06 0.75 -10.93
C ILE A 84 -15.63 -0.67 -10.55
N PRO A 85 -14.60 -1.25 -11.19
CA PRO A 85 -14.16 -2.61 -10.88
C PRO A 85 -13.75 -2.75 -9.42
N ASP A 86 -14.13 -3.87 -8.80
CA ASP A 86 -13.79 -4.15 -7.41
C ASP A 86 -12.32 -4.59 -7.29
N ARG A 87 -11.48 -3.70 -6.73
CA ARG A 87 -10.07 -3.93 -6.40
C ARG A 87 -9.84 -3.90 -4.88
N TYR A 88 -10.87 -4.10 -4.07
CA TYR A 88 -10.76 -4.08 -2.61
C TYR A 88 -9.75 -5.09 -2.05
N CYS A 89 -9.81 -6.34 -2.51
CA CYS A 89 -8.88 -7.39 -2.06
C CYS A 89 -7.42 -7.04 -2.39
N GLU A 90 -7.21 -6.37 -3.53
CA GLU A 90 -5.90 -5.91 -3.98
C GLU A 90 -5.42 -4.73 -3.12
N LEU A 91 -6.32 -3.78 -2.79
CA LEU A 91 -6.05 -2.69 -1.87
C LEU A 91 -5.56 -3.23 -0.53
N LEU A 92 -6.31 -4.16 0.08
CA LEU A 92 -5.91 -4.77 1.35
C LEU A 92 -4.52 -5.39 1.23
N ARG A 93 -4.29 -6.25 0.23
CA ARG A 93 -2.99 -6.90 0.05
C ARG A 93 -1.83 -5.89 -0.01
N VAL A 94 -2.01 -4.79 -0.74
CA VAL A 94 -0.98 -3.76 -0.88
C VAL A 94 -0.82 -2.96 0.41
N VAL A 95 -1.91 -2.58 1.08
CA VAL A 95 -1.90 -1.89 2.37
C VAL A 95 -1.12 -2.68 3.42
N TRP A 96 -1.33 -4.00 3.51
CA TRP A 96 -0.60 -4.84 4.45
C TRP A 96 0.92 -4.79 4.21
N LYS A 97 1.34 -4.90 2.94
CA LYS A 97 2.74 -4.74 2.54
C LYS A 97 3.26 -3.32 2.84
N TRP A 98 2.46 -2.30 2.56
CA TRP A 98 2.82 -0.91 2.78
C TRP A 98 3.05 -0.59 4.26
N ARG A 99 2.16 -1.05 5.15
CA ARG A 99 2.34 -0.96 6.61
C ARG A 99 3.64 -1.61 7.05
N TYR A 100 3.92 -2.81 6.56
CA TYR A 100 5.15 -3.52 6.88
C TYR A 100 6.39 -2.75 6.43
N LEU A 101 6.39 -2.20 5.22
CA LEU A 101 7.51 -1.39 4.72
C LEU A 101 7.70 -0.09 5.51
N LYS A 102 6.62 0.58 5.91
CA LYS A 102 6.69 1.77 6.79
C LYS A 102 7.28 1.41 8.16
N LEU A 103 6.87 0.27 8.72
CA LEU A 103 7.37 -0.22 10.00
C LEU A 103 8.86 -0.56 9.94
N LEU A 104 9.32 -1.25 8.87
CA LEU A 104 10.74 -1.50 8.63
C LEU A 104 11.52 -0.19 8.50
N LYS A 105 10.98 0.78 7.76
CA LYS A 105 11.60 2.10 7.58
C LYS A 105 11.75 2.82 8.92
N TRP A 106 10.72 2.85 9.75
CA TRP A 106 10.75 3.50 11.07
C TRP A 106 11.75 2.87 12.03
N ASN A 107 11.93 1.55 11.97
CA ASN A 107 12.91 0.84 12.78
C ASN A 107 14.32 0.77 12.16
N GLY A 108 14.59 1.50 11.07
CA GLY A 108 15.94 1.60 10.48
C GLY A 108 16.38 0.41 9.62
N PHE A 109 15.47 -0.49 9.23
CA PHE A 109 15.77 -1.67 8.41
C PHE A 109 15.86 -1.38 6.89
N CYS A 110 15.93 -0.10 6.48
CA CYS A 110 15.79 0.31 5.09
C CYS A 110 16.95 -0.14 4.17
N ARG A 111 18.04 -0.67 4.72
CA ARG A 111 19.22 -1.12 3.95
C ARG A 111 19.92 -2.35 4.53
N THR A 112 19.24 -3.09 5.40
CA THR A 112 19.80 -4.29 6.04
C THR A 112 19.21 -5.53 5.39
N THR A 113 20.07 -6.53 5.12
CA THR A 113 19.62 -7.90 4.77
C THR A 113 19.15 -8.68 5.99
N ARG A 114 19.31 -8.10 7.19
CA ARG A 114 18.90 -8.69 8.46
C ARG A 114 17.38 -8.59 8.58
N SER A 115 16.72 -9.73 8.69
CA SER A 115 15.32 -9.79 9.09
C SER A 115 15.15 -9.25 10.51
N ALA A 116 14.08 -8.52 10.75
CA ALA A 116 13.72 -8.15 12.11
C ALA A 116 13.38 -9.41 12.91
N GLU A 117 13.92 -9.52 14.12
CA GLU A 117 13.60 -10.61 15.03
C GLU A 117 12.12 -10.56 15.42
N LYS A 118 11.58 -11.68 15.92
CA LYS A 118 10.18 -11.73 16.37
C LYS A 118 9.98 -10.70 17.48
N GLY A 119 9.11 -9.72 17.25
CA GLY A 119 8.87 -8.62 18.18
C GLY A 119 9.82 -7.42 18.02
N GLY A 120 10.87 -7.51 17.20
CA GLY A 120 11.85 -6.42 17.00
C GLY A 120 11.33 -5.21 16.22
N LEU A 121 10.10 -5.28 15.69
CA LEU A 121 9.40 -4.16 15.07
C LEU A 121 8.28 -3.59 15.94
N ALA A 122 7.99 -4.22 17.09
CA ALA A 122 6.96 -3.73 17.98
C ALA A 122 7.42 -2.45 18.66
N LEU A 123 6.53 -1.47 18.76
CA LEU A 123 6.79 -0.28 19.56
C LEU A 123 6.79 -0.67 21.05
N PHE A 124 7.73 -0.11 21.80
CA PHE A 124 7.74 -0.26 23.25
C PHE A 124 6.44 0.32 23.84
N CYS A 125 5.72 -0.50 24.60
CA CYS A 125 4.51 -0.09 25.28
C CYS A 125 4.71 -0.24 26.79
N ALA A 126 4.77 0.87 27.50
CA ALA A 126 4.94 0.90 28.96
C ALA A 126 3.76 0.26 29.73
N ALA A 127 2.58 0.19 29.10
CA ALA A 127 1.40 -0.44 29.69
C ALA A 127 1.36 -1.97 29.51
N CYS A 128 2.10 -2.51 28.54
CA CYS A 128 2.17 -3.95 28.33
C CYS A 128 3.12 -4.60 29.36
N PRO A 129 2.84 -5.83 29.83
CA PRO A 129 3.76 -6.58 30.70
C PRO A 129 5.09 -6.85 29.97
N GLN A 130 6.17 -6.29 30.51
CA GLN A 130 7.55 -6.41 30.08
C GLN A 130 8.34 -7.10 31.20
N PRO A 131 8.75 -8.36 31.02
CA PRO A 131 9.56 -9.09 31.99
C PRO A 131 10.81 -8.27 32.39
N GLY A 132 10.97 -8.00 33.69
CA GLY A 132 12.11 -7.26 34.21
C GLY A 132 12.02 -5.73 34.13
N ILE A 133 10.88 -5.17 33.70
CA ILE A 133 10.59 -3.72 33.78
C ILE A 133 9.37 -3.47 34.66
N ASN A 134 8.23 -4.09 34.33
CA ASN A 134 6.95 -3.86 35.02
C ASN A 134 6.19 -5.18 35.34
N VAL A 135 6.87 -6.32 35.21
CA VAL A 135 6.51 -7.65 35.73
C VAL A 135 7.74 -8.21 36.43
#